data_AF-A0A7S6WN60-F1
#
_entry.id   AF-A0A7S6WN60-F1
#
_cell.length_a   1.000
_cell.length_b   1.000
_cell.length_c   1.000
_cell.angle_alpha   90.00
_cell.angle_beta   90.00
_cell.angle_gamma   90.00
#
_symmetry.space_group_name_H-M   'P 1'
#
loop_
_entity.id
_entity.type
_entity.pdbx_description
1 polymer ?
#
loop_
_entity_poly.entity_id
_entity_poly.type
_entity_poly.pdbx_seq_one_letter_code
_entity_poly.pdbx_strand_id
1 'polypeptide(L)'
;MRKCLFFLSVVSVFLFSACKQYKASLEEYLSYWSSQAYISSMQIDSNVLIDEQGFSSISSEADLSVTLTLQNPKEFEFIMPSAGEPRQIVSFSQPEGAGLSDYSLSQIDGNTLKLNLKSDFLKKHEWGKEISPTITLYSTDGRKFNKTYDFTLRVNTPPPSPKAVLAKSSDNYYVLCLKVPDMEKKVGDTLLHKDLSKIVIGDNSYNFSVNDTQNGFTPPPPLFY
;
A
#
# COMPACT_ATOMS: atom_id res chain seq x y z
N MET A 1 29.37 -59.21 -26.52
CA MET A 1 28.34 -58.26 -26.02
C MET A 1 28.79 -57.44 -24.81
N ARG A 2 29.44 -58.03 -23.78
CA ARG A 2 29.92 -57.30 -22.57
C ARG A 2 30.89 -56.13 -22.85
N LYS A 3 31.77 -56.26 -23.85
CA LYS A 3 32.73 -55.20 -24.23
C LYS A 3 32.07 -54.00 -24.95
N CYS A 4 31.10 -54.22 -25.84
CA CYS A 4 30.37 -53.11 -26.50
C CYS A 4 29.52 -52.29 -25.52
N LEU A 5 28.93 -52.91 -24.49
CA LEU A 5 28.16 -52.20 -23.45
C LEU A 5 29.05 -51.30 -22.58
N PHE A 6 30.28 -51.73 -22.27
CA PHE A 6 31.27 -50.90 -21.58
C PHE A 6 31.76 -49.73 -22.44
N PHE A 7 32.01 -49.96 -23.73
CA PHE A 7 32.40 -48.88 -24.64
C PHE A 7 31.27 -47.86 -24.83
N LEU A 8 30.01 -48.29 -24.92
CA LEU A 8 28.87 -47.38 -25.03
C LEU A 8 28.63 -46.58 -23.74
N SER A 9 28.83 -47.17 -22.56
CA SER A 9 28.70 -46.44 -21.29
C SER A 9 29.82 -45.41 -21.08
N VAL A 10 31.07 -45.76 -21.42
CA VAL A 10 32.22 -44.85 -21.31
C VAL A 10 32.10 -43.70 -22.30
N VAL A 11 31.65 -43.95 -23.54
CA VAL A 11 31.39 -42.91 -24.54
C VAL A 11 30.24 -42.00 -24.10
N SER A 12 29.17 -42.55 -23.53
CA SER A 12 28.05 -41.74 -23.01
C SER A 12 28.48 -40.84 -21.85
N VAL A 13 29.26 -41.36 -20.89
CA VAL A 13 29.82 -40.55 -19.78
C VAL A 13 30.77 -39.46 -20.28
N PHE A 14 31.59 -39.74 -21.30
CA PHE A 14 32.50 -38.75 -21.92
C PHE A 14 31.75 -37.67 -22.72
N LEU A 15 30.69 -38.03 -23.43
CA LEU A 15 29.84 -37.07 -24.18
C LEU A 15 29.12 -36.09 -23.24
N PHE A 16 28.68 -36.56 -22.06
CA PHE A 16 28.07 -35.70 -21.03
C PHE A 16 29.08 -34.86 -20.24
N SER A 17 30.34 -35.28 -20.11
CA SER A 17 31.36 -34.56 -19.33
C SER A 17 32.23 -33.59 -20.14
N ALA A 18 32.36 -33.77 -21.47
CA ALA A 18 33.13 -32.87 -22.34
C ALA A 18 32.31 -31.67 -22.87
N CYS A 19 30.99 -31.74 -22.85
CA CYS A 19 30.15 -30.65 -23.33
C CYS A 19 29.91 -29.62 -22.21
N LYS A 20 30.74 -28.58 -22.15
CA LYS A 20 30.45 -27.35 -21.37
C LYS A 20 29.04 -26.81 -21.66
N GLN A 21 28.56 -27.01 -22.89
CA GLN A 21 27.26 -26.59 -23.38
C GLN A 21 26.08 -27.36 -22.79
N TYR A 22 26.26 -28.54 -22.14
CA TYR A 22 25.22 -29.22 -21.37
C TYR A 22 25.31 -28.98 -19.86
N LYS A 23 26.48 -28.56 -19.34
CA LYS A 23 26.60 -28.23 -17.90
C LYS A 23 26.26 -26.77 -17.60
N ALA A 24 26.86 -25.83 -18.33
CA ALA A 24 26.60 -24.42 -18.14
C ALA A 24 25.15 -24.06 -18.49
N SER A 25 24.56 -24.72 -19.50
CA SER A 25 23.17 -24.47 -19.90
C SER A 25 22.14 -25.15 -19.01
N LEU A 26 22.41 -26.34 -18.47
CA LEU A 26 21.40 -27.11 -17.74
C LEU A 26 21.28 -26.65 -16.28
N GLU A 27 22.39 -26.28 -15.66
CA GLU A 27 22.36 -25.62 -14.35
C GLU A 27 21.63 -24.28 -14.44
N GLU A 28 21.95 -23.45 -15.43
CA GLU A 28 21.29 -22.16 -15.64
C GLU A 28 19.80 -22.31 -15.97
N TYR A 29 19.46 -23.25 -16.85
CA TYR A 29 18.07 -23.59 -17.19
C TYR A 29 17.29 -24.05 -15.96
N LEU A 30 17.79 -25.06 -15.24
CA LEU A 30 17.11 -25.55 -14.03
C LEU A 30 17.04 -24.46 -12.95
N SER A 31 18.09 -23.65 -12.80
CA SER A 31 18.12 -22.51 -11.89
C SER A 31 17.06 -21.48 -12.26
N TYR A 32 16.88 -21.16 -13.54
CA TYR A 32 15.84 -20.24 -14.02
C TYR A 32 14.43 -20.78 -13.75
N TRP A 33 14.18 -22.05 -14.05
CA TRP A 33 12.85 -22.66 -13.90
C TRP A 33 12.47 -22.98 -12.46
N SER A 34 13.45 -23.23 -11.59
CA SER A 34 13.23 -23.44 -10.15
C SER A 34 13.23 -22.15 -9.33
N SER A 35 13.64 -21.02 -9.92
CA SER A 35 13.68 -19.73 -9.24
C SER A 35 12.27 -19.17 -9.01
N GLN A 36 12.11 -18.48 -7.87
CA GLN A 36 10.91 -17.76 -7.50
C GLN A 36 11.19 -16.27 -7.39
N ALA A 37 10.17 -15.46 -7.69
CA ALA A 37 10.14 -14.04 -7.40
C ALA A 37 9.03 -13.74 -6.38
N TYR A 38 9.28 -12.78 -5.49
CA TYR A 38 8.29 -12.30 -4.53
C TYR A 38 8.60 -10.88 -4.06
N ILE A 39 7.59 -10.16 -3.59
CA ILE A 39 7.75 -8.85 -2.95
C ILE A 39 8.26 -9.05 -1.52
N SER A 40 9.36 -8.41 -1.15
CA SER A 40 9.97 -8.48 0.18
C SER A 40 9.53 -7.36 1.11
N SER A 41 9.28 -6.17 0.58
CA SER A 41 9.00 -4.99 1.40
C SER A 41 8.21 -3.95 0.63
N MET A 42 7.56 -3.09 1.41
CA MET A 42 6.81 -1.93 0.96
C MET A 42 7.41 -0.67 1.59
N GLN A 43 7.49 0.40 0.81
CA GLN A 43 7.86 1.73 1.27
C GLN A 43 6.85 2.76 0.73
N ILE A 44 6.53 3.72 1.59
CA ILE A 44 5.71 4.88 1.27
C ILE A 44 6.58 6.12 1.48
N ASP A 45 6.60 7.04 0.51
CA ASP A 45 7.55 8.15 0.49
C ASP A 45 7.25 9.26 1.52
N SER A 46 6.08 9.24 2.15
CA SER A 46 5.64 10.22 3.14
C SER A 46 5.84 9.74 4.58
N ASN A 47 5.96 10.68 5.53
CA ASN A 47 5.82 10.36 6.95
C ASN A 47 4.38 9.92 7.22
N VAL A 48 4.19 8.60 7.32
CA VAL A 48 2.87 8.01 7.58
C VAL A 48 2.65 7.91 9.08
N LEU A 49 1.49 8.35 9.56
CA LEU A 49 1.08 8.12 10.94
C LEU A 49 0.66 6.67 11.10
N ILE A 50 1.11 6.01 12.16
CA ILE A 50 0.68 4.65 12.48
C ILE A 50 -0.48 4.74 13.47
N ASP A 51 -1.61 4.10 13.15
CA ASP A 51 -2.76 4.03 14.04
C ASP A 51 -2.49 3.10 15.25
N GLU A 52 -3.42 3.08 16.20
CA GLU A 52 -3.31 2.22 17.40
C GLU A 52 -3.27 0.71 17.05
N GLN A 53 -3.76 0.33 15.87
CA GLN A 53 -3.78 -1.04 15.37
C GLN A 53 -2.52 -1.40 14.55
N GLY A 54 -1.60 -0.45 14.35
CA GLY A 54 -0.36 -0.66 13.61
C GLY A 54 -0.46 -0.41 12.10
N PHE A 55 -1.60 0.09 11.60
CA PHE A 55 -1.77 0.41 10.18
C PHE A 55 -1.31 1.82 9.84
N SER A 56 -0.78 1.93 8.62
CA SER A 56 -0.31 3.16 8.01
C SER A 56 -1.49 4.04 7.56
N SER A 57 -1.64 5.23 8.16
CA SER A 57 -2.63 6.25 7.83
C SER A 57 -2.13 7.23 6.77
N ILE A 58 -2.77 7.20 5.59
CA ILE A 58 -2.38 7.94 4.40
C ILE A 58 -3.36 9.09 4.11
N SER A 59 -2.87 10.13 3.44
CA SER A 59 -3.68 11.26 2.95
C SER A 59 -4.34 10.94 1.61
N SER A 60 -5.54 11.49 1.38
CA SER A 60 -6.23 11.45 0.09
C SER A 60 -6.05 12.71 -0.77
N GLU A 61 -5.25 13.68 -0.31
CA GLU A 61 -5.05 14.96 -1.02
C GLU A 61 -4.40 14.81 -2.39
N ALA A 62 -3.56 13.78 -2.56
CA ALA A 62 -2.84 13.48 -3.79
C ALA A 62 -2.80 11.97 -4.03
N ASP A 63 -2.42 11.60 -5.26
CA ASP A 63 -2.16 10.20 -5.61
C ASP A 63 -1.04 9.64 -4.73
N LEU A 64 -1.24 8.42 -4.21
CA LEU A 64 -0.26 7.76 -3.36
C LEU A 64 0.59 6.80 -4.17
N SER A 65 1.91 7.02 -4.15
CA SER A 65 2.90 6.07 -4.66
C SER A 65 3.41 5.15 -3.57
N VAL A 66 3.26 3.86 -3.79
CA VAL A 66 3.77 2.78 -2.94
C VAL A 66 4.85 2.03 -3.71
N THR A 67 6.07 2.05 -3.17
CA THR A 67 7.21 1.36 -3.76
C THR A 67 7.32 -0.03 -3.14
N LEU A 68 7.41 -1.06 -3.99
CA LEU A 68 7.47 -2.46 -3.59
C LEU A 68 8.79 -3.05 -4.07
N THR A 69 9.61 -3.52 -3.12
CA THR A 69 10.89 -4.16 -3.44
C THR A 69 10.68 -5.66 -3.65
N LEU A 70 11.30 -6.20 -4.68
CA LEU A 70 11.22 -7.59 -5.08
C LEU A 70 12.54 -8.32 -4.81
N GLN A 71 12.42 -9.58 -4.41
CA GLN A 71 13.47 -10.58 -4.57
C GLN A 71 13.25 -11.28 -5.90
N ASN A 72 14.00 -10.87 -6.93
CA ASN A 72 13.89 -11.37 -8.29
C ASN A 72 15.27 -11.77 -8.84
N PRO A 73 15.83 -12.91 -8.41
CA PRO A 73 17.22 -13.27 -8.71
C PRO A 73 17.48 -13.64 -10.18
N LYS A 74 16.44 -13.70 -11.01
CA LYS A 74 16.49 -14.00 -12.45
C LYS A 74 15.87 -12.90 -13.31
N GLU A 75 15.64 -11.72 -12.74
CA GLU A 75 15.15 -10.54 -13.46
C GLU A 75 13.92 -10.83 -14.32
N PHE A 76 12.96 -11.60 -13.76
CA PHE A 76 11.69 -11.85 -14.45
C PHE A 76 10.97 -10.54 -14.75
N GLU A 77 10.49 -10.42 -15.98
CA GLU A 77 9.48 -9.44 -16.37
C GLU A 77 8.11 -9.94 -15.93
N PHE A 78 7.32 -9.06 -15.31
CA PHE A 78 6.00 -9.40 -14.79
C PHE A 78 4.89 -8.81 -15.66
N ILE A 79 3.77 -9.51 -15.70
CA ILE A 79 2.55 -9.03 -16.33
C ILE A 79 1.90 -8.01 -15.40
N MET A 80 1.55 -6.85 -15.95
CA MET A 80 0.89 -5.76 -15.23
C MET A 80 -0.62 -5.78 -15.47
N PRO A 81 -1.44 -5.27 -14.52
CA PRO A 81 -2.87 -5.12 -14.69
C PRO A 81 -3.22 -4.24 -15.90
N SER A 82 -4.11 -4.73 -16.76
CA SER A 82 -4.63 -3.98 -17.92
C SER A 82 -6.02 -4.48 -18.30
N ALA A 83 -6.76 -3.73 -19.12
CA ALA A 83 -8.14 -4.08 -19.50
C ALA A 83 -8.25 -5.43 -20.24
N GLY A 84 -7.18 -5.88 -20.89
CA GLY A 84 -7.11 -7.16 -21.60
C GLY A 84 -6.49 -8.31 -20.78
N GLU A 85 -6.05 -8.04 -19.55
CA GLU A 85 -5.41 -9.04 -18.70
C GLU A 85 -6.46 -9.64 -17.73
N PRO A 86 -6.88 -10.90 -17.93
CA PRO A 86 -7.91 -11.52 -17.10
C PRO A 86 -7.41 -11.96 -15.72
N ARG A 87 -6.10 -12.01 -15.49
CA ARG A 87 -5.54 -12.44 -14.20
C ARG A 87 -5.73 -11.36 -13.14
N GLN A 88 -6.11 -11.80 -11.96
CA GLN A 88 -6.23 -10.94 -10.78
C GLN A 88 -4.84 -10.69 -10.17
N ILE A 89 -4.09 -9.77 -10.78
CA ILE A 89 -2.74 -9.40 -10.34
C ILE A 89 -2.78 -8.57 -9.06
N VAL A 90 -3.75 -7.66 -8.94
CA VAL A 90 -4.04 -6.94 -7.70
C VAL A 90 -5.49 -7.18 -7.35
N SER A 91 -5.75 -7.62 -6.13
CA SER A 91 -7.09 -7.78 -5.56
C SER A 91 -7.22 -6.98 -4.29
N PHE A 92 -8.35 -6.32 -4.08
CA PHE A 92 -8.62 -5.61 -2.84
C PHE A 92 -9.62 -6.41 -2.03
N SER A 93 -9.24 -6.80 -0.80
CA SER A 93 -10.18 -7.38 0.16
C SER A 93 -11.07 -6.31 0.77
N GLN A 94 -10.56 -5.08 0.89
CA GLN A 94 -11.29 -3.87 1.25
C GLN A 94 -10.70 -2.69 0.48
N PRO A 95 -11.50 -1.80 -0.11
CA PRO A 95 -12.88 -2.04 -0.53
C PRO A 95 -12.95 -3.13 -1.62
N GLU A 96 -14.05 -3.89 -1.67
CA GLU A 96 -14.30 -4.78 -2.80
C GLU A 96 -14.59 -3.98 -4.08
N GLY A 97 -14.20 -4.53 -5.23
CA GLY A 97 -14.55 -3.96 -6.55
C GLY A 97 -13.65 -2.82 -7.06
N ALA A 98 -12.55 -2.49 -6.37
CA ALA A 98 -11.55 -1.56 -6.88
C ALA A 98 -10.97 -2.04 -8.23
N GLY A 99 -10.87 -1.14 -9.20
CA GLY A 99 -10.47 -1.45 -10.56
C GLY A 99 -9.31 -0.60 -11.09
N LEU A 100 -8.97 -0.76 -12.37
CA LEU A 100 -7.89 -0.02 -13.04
C LEU A 100 -8.14 1.51 -13.10
N SER A 101 -9.37 1.96 -12.85
CA SER A 101 -9.68 3.38 -12.65
C SER A 101 -9.15 3.90 -11.33
N ASP A 102 -8.97 3.05 -10.33
CA ASP A 102 -8.65 3.41 -8.94
C ASP A 102 -7.15 3.28 -8.62
N TYR A 103 -6.45 2.41 -9.34
CA TYR A 103 -5.01 2.19 -9.16
C TYR A 103 -4.31 1.86 -10.48
N SER A 104 -2.98 1.91 -10.44
CA SER A 104 -2.11 1.33 -11.47
C SER A 104 -0.92 0.62 -10.81
N LEU A 105 -0.47 -0.50 -11.38
CA LEU A 105 0.76 -1.17 -10.97
C LEU A 105 1.71 -1.20 -12.16
N SER A 106 2.95 -0.76 -11.96
CA SER A 106 3.99 -0.76 -12.99
C SER A 106 5.28 -1.37 -12.47
N GLN A 107 5.97 -2.14 -13.31
CA GLN A 107 7.35 -2.54 -13.06
C GLN A 107 8.28 -1.42 -13.48
N ILE A 108 9.13 -0.97 -12.55
CA ILE A 108 10.09 0.10 -12.79
C ILE A 108 11.42 -0.48 -13.27
N ASP A 109 11.83 -1.59 -12.64
CA ASP A 109 13.02 -2.36 -12.98
C ASP A 109 12.84 -3.83 -12.53
N GLY A 110 13.87 -4.66 -12.66
CA GLY A 110 13.83 -6.07 -12.28
C GLY A 110 13.46 -6.33 -10.81
N ASN A 111 13.70 -5.36 -9.92
CA ASN A 111 13.54 -5.52 -8.48
C ASN A 111 12.55 -4.54 -7.85
N THR A 112 11.86 -3.71 -8.63
CA THR A 112 10.99 -2.65 -8.12
C THR A 112 9.67 -2.61 -8.87
N LEU A 113 8.57 -2.72 -8.11
CA LEU A 113 7.23 -2.35 -8.59
C LEU A 113 6.78 -1.06 -7.92
N LYS A 114 5.94 -0.32 -8.64
CA LYS A 114 5.28 0.88 -8.12
C LYS A 114 3.78 0.70 -8.25
N LEU A 115 3.10 0.66 -7.11
CA LEU A 115 1.64 0.75 -7.03
C LEU A 115 1.26 2.22 -6.83
N ASN A 116 0.43 2.77 -7.70
CA ASN A 116 -0.13 4.10 -7.55
C ASN A 116 -1.63 3.97 -7.25
N LEU A 117 -2.07 4.51 -6.11
CA LEU A 117 -3.47 4.64 -5.74
C LEU A 117 -3.94 6.06 -6.03
N LYS A 118 -5.00 6.21 -6.84
CA LYS A 118 -5.46 7.54 -7.27
C LYS A 118 -6.16 8.27 -6.15
N SER A 119 -5.91 9.57 -6.04
CA SER A 119 -6.54 10.48 -5.08
C SER A 119 -8.06 10.39 -5.07
N ASP A 120 -8.72 10.29 -6.22
CA ASP A 120 -10.19 10.12 -6.30
C ASP A 120 -10.68 8.81 -5.70
N PHE A 121 -9.88 7.74 -5.77
CA PHE A 121 -10.17 6.50 -5.07
C PHE A 121 -9.96 6.69 -3.56
N LEU A 122 -8.82 7.24 -3.15
CA LEU A 122 -8.52 7.51 -1.73
C LEU A 122 -9.62 8.35 -1.08
N LYS A 123 -10.07 9.42 -1.73
CA LYS A 123 -11.16 10.28 -1.25
C LYS A 123 -12.46 9.52 -0.96
N LYS A 124 -12.84 8.55 -1.80
CA LYS A 124 -14.04 7.71 -1.53
C LYS A 124 -13.89 6.86 -0.26
N HIS A 125 -12.65 6.57 0.11
CA HIS A 125 -12.26 5.75 1.24
C HIS A 125 -11.77 6.56 2.45
N GLU A 126 -11.99 7.88 2.47
CA GLU A 126 -11.67 8.72 3.63
C GLU A 126 -12.38 8.32 4.93
N TRP A 127 -11.94 8.96 6.02
CA TRP A 127 -12.45 8.79 7.38
C TRP A 127 -12.06 7.44 8.01
N GLY A 128 -10.81 7.04 7.80
CA GLY A 128 -10.22 5.84 8.39
C GLY A 128 -10.66 4.53 7.74
N LYS A 129 -11.25 4.55 6.54
CA LYS A 129 -11.58 3.28 5.86
C LYS A 129 -10.31 2.60 5.36
N GLU A 130 -10.42 1.29 5.25
CA GLU A 130 -9.31 0.42 4.87
C GLU A 130 -9.15 0.31 3.36
N ILE A 131 -7.90 0.25 2.93
CA ILE A 131 -7.48 -0.18 1.61
C ILE A 131 -6.48 -1.33 1.80
N SER A 132 -6.89 -2.53 1.40
CA SER A 132 -6.20 -3.78 1.67
C SER A 132 -5.95 -4.55 0.36
N PRO A 133 -4.90 -4.17 -0.40
CA PRO A 133 -4.52 -4.87 -1.61
C PRO A 133 -3.70 -6.14 -1.30
N THR A 134 -3.91 -7.12 -2.16
CA THR A 134 -3.13 -8.35 -2.29
C THR A 134 -2.54 -8.36 -3.69
N ILE A 135 -1.22 -8.51 -3.81
CA ILE A 135 -0.51 -8.54 -5.08
C ILE A 135 -0.01 -9.96 -5.35
N THR A 136 -0.33 -10.48 -6.54
CA THR A 136 0.14 -11.75 -7.05
C THR A 136 1.00 -11.54 -8.28
N LEU A 137 2.23 -12.06 -8.28
CA LEU A 137 3.15 -11.90 -9.40
C LEU A 137 2.94 -13.01 -10.45
N TYR A 138 2.85 -12.58 -11.70
CA TYR A 138 2.86 -13.45 -12.87
C TYR A 138 3.98 -13.02 -13.80
N SER A 139 4.88 -13.92 -14.17
CA SER A 139 5.90 -13.61 -15.18
C SER A 139 5.30 -13.62 -16.59
N THR A 140 5.97 -12.94 -17.51
CA THR A 140 5.64 -12.94 -18.94
C THR A 140 5.82 -14.32 -19.59
N ASP A 141 6.65 -15.19 -19.03
CA ASP A 141 6.77 -16.61 -19.43
C ASP A 141 5.58 -17.49 -18.99
N GLY A 142 4.59 -16.92 -18.28
CA GLY A 142 3.35 -17.56 -17.93
C GLY A 142 3.29 -18.16 -16.53
N ARG A 143 4.38 -18.14 -15.75
CA ARG A 143 4.38 -18.64 -14.37
C ARG A 143 3.61 -17.72 -13.44
N LYS A 144 2.88 -18.33 -12.51
CA LYS A 144 2.36 -17.68 -11.30
C LYS A 144 3.34 -17.96 -10.16
N PHE A 145 3.80 -16.92 -9.48
CA PHE A 145 4.56 -17.10 -8.24
C PHE A 145 3.60 -17.26 -7.06
N ASN A 146 3.90 -18.21 -6.17
CA ASN A 146 2.97 -18.63 -5.12
C ASN A 146 2.89 -17.67 -3.94
N LYS A 147 3.91 -16.82 -3.74
CA LYS A 147 3.95 -15.90 -2.62
C LYS A 147 3.25 -14.60 -2.99
N THR A 148 2.06 -14.39 -2.41
CA THR A 148 1.34 -13.12 -2.47
C THR A 148 1.98 -12.10 -1.52
N TYR A 149 1.65 -10.84 -1.74
CA TYR A 149 2.02 -9.76 -0.84
C TYR A 149 0.78 -8.97 -0.45
N ASP A 150 0.47 -8.99 0.84
CA ASP A 150 -0.72 -8.43 1.44
C ASP A 150 -0.33 -7.29 2.37
N PHE A 151 -1.00 -6.15 2.26
CA PHE A 151 -0.84 -5.05 3.21
C PHE A 151 -2.15 -4.29 3.39
N THR A 152 -2.22 -3.39 4.38
CA THR A 152 -3.41 -2.60 4.67
C THR A 152 -3.02 -1.18 5.03
N LEU A 153 -3.73 -0.22 4.46
CA LEU A 153 -3.61 1.21 4.70
C LEU A 153 -4.95 1.76 5.20
N ARG A 154 -4.89 2.82 6.02
CA ARG A 154 -6.05 3.62 6.41
C ARG A 154 -6.05 4.91 5.63
N VAL A 155 -7.12 5.25 4.92
CA VAL A 155 -7.22 6.60 4.36
C VAL A 155 -7.80 7.52 5.41
N ASN A 156 -6.94 8.34 5.99
CA ASN A 156 -7.32 9.29 7.02
C ASN A 156 -6.42 10.52 6.91
N THR A 157 -6.84 11.51 6.13
CA THR A 157 -6.05 12.74 5.97
C THR A 157 -5.95 13.47 7.30
N PRO A 158 -4.72 13.70 7.82
CA PRO A 158 -4.55 14.39 9.08
C PRO A 158 -5.07 15.83 8.99
N PRO A 159 -5.73 16.36 10.04
CA PRO A 159 -6.11 17.76 10.07
C PRO A 159 -4.87 18.66 10.06
N PRO A 160 -4.96 19.87 9.49
CA PRO A 160 -3.89 20.84 9.58
C PRO A 160 -3.51 21.17 11.03
N SER A 161 -2.25 21.53 11.24
CA SER A 161 -1.77 21.87 12.59
C SER A 161 -2.54 23.07 13.19
N PRO A 162 -3.11 22.94 14.40
CA PRO A 162 -3.81 24.04 15.06
C PRO A 162 -2.85 25.16 15.48
N LYS A 163 -3.37 26.39 15.55
CA LYS A 163 -2.74 27.52 16.24
C LYS A 163 -3.54 27.87 17.49
N ALA A 164 -2.86 27.99 18.62
CA ALA A 164 -3.47 28.38 19.89
C ALA A 164 -3.26 29.88 20.15
N VAL A 165 -4.32 30.57 20.57
CA VAL A 165 -4.28 31.97 21.01
C VAL A 165 -5.01 32.10 22.33
N LEU A 166 -4.45 32.86 23.26
CA LEU A 166 -5.14 33.24 24.49
C LEU A 166 -5.96 34.51 24.24
N ALA A 167 -7.27 34.45 24.51
CA ALA A 167 -8.15 35.59 24.43
C ALA A 167 -8.83 35.84 25.79
N LYS A 168 -9.35 37.06 25.98
CA LYS A 168 -10.16 37.43 27.14
C LYS A 168 -11.61 37.58 26.69
N SER A 169 -12.54 36.90 27.36
CA SER A 169 -13.97 37.01 27.09
C SER A 169 -14.56 38.29 27.68
N SER A 170 -15.78 38.65 27.26
CA SER A 170 -16.54 39.77 27.82
C SER A 170 -16.76 39.66 29.33
N ASP A 171 -16.87 38.43 29.84
CA ASP A 171 -17.12 38.13 31.24
C ASP A 171 -15.83 38.03 32.08
N ASN A 172 -14.73 38.56 31.55
CA ASN A 172 -13.39 38.56 32.17
C ASN A 172 -12.73 37.18 32.38
N TYR A 173 -13.18 36.14 31.69
CA TYR A 173 -12.47 34.85 31.65
C TYR A 173 -11.38 34.85 30.59
N TYR A 174 -10.29 34.11 30.83
CA TYR A 174 -9.36 33.76 29.76
C TYR A 174 -9.85 32.51 29.05
N VAL A 175 -9.84 32.54 27.71
CA VAL A 175 -10.23 31.42 26.85
C VAL A 175 -9.07 31.04 25.94
N LEU A 176 -8.86 29.74 25.79
CA LEU A 176 -7.91 29.20 24.82
C LEU A 176 -8.65 28.97 23.50
N CYS A 177 -8.29 29.72 22.47
CA CYS A 177 -8.85 29.58 21.13
C CYS A 177 -7.92 28.73 20.27
N LEU A 178 -8.44 27.62 19.74
CA LEU A 178 -7.75 26.80 18.74
C LEU A 178 -8.27 27.15 17.36
N LYS A 179 -7.39 27.63 16.49
CA LYS A 179 -7.69 27.90 15.08
C LYS A 179 -7.00 26.84 14.21
N VAL A 180 -7.80 26.03 13.53
CA VAL A 180 -7.33 25.07 12.51
C VAL A 180 -7.71 25.64 11.14
N PRO A 181 -6.75 25.87 10.23
CA PRO A 181 -7.06 26.32 8.87
C PRO A 181 -7.70 25.19 8.04
N ASP A 182 -8.30 25.54 6.91
CA ASP A 182 -8.80 24.63 5.87
C ASP A 182 -9.81 23.56 6.33
N MET A 183 -10.49 23.80 7.46
CA MET A 183 -11.50 22.90 8.01
C MET A 183 -12.79 22.85 7.16
N GLU A 184 -12.94 23.78 6.22
CA GLU A 184 -14.03 23.83 5.24
C GLU A 184 -13.81 22.91 4.03
N LYS A 185 -12.63 22.28 3.90
CA LYS A 185 -12.34 21.33 2.82
C LYS A 185 -13.34 20.19 2.81
N LYS A 186 -13.78 19.79 1.61
CA LYS A 186 -14.77 18.73 1.40
C LYS A 186 -14.25 17.59 0.56
N VAL A 187 -14.81 16.42 0.84
CA VAL A 187 -14.73 15.22 0.01
C VAL A 187 -16.16 14.86 -0.41
N GLY A 188 -16.46 15.08 -1.69
CA GLY A 188 -17.85 15.16 -2.16
C GLY A 188 -18.58 16.30 -1.46
N ASP A 189 -19.73 16.01 -0.87
CA ASP A 189 -20.55 17.00 -0.17
C ASP A 189 -20.23 17.13 1.34
N THR A 190 -19.32 16.29 1.85
CA THR A 190 -19.03 16.14 3.28
C THR A 190 -17.67 16.76 3.64
N LEU A 191 -17.54 17.33 4.84
CA LEU A 191 -16.26 17.84 5.34
C LEU A 191 -15.20 16.73 5.42
N LEU A 192 -13.96 17.06 5.04
CA LEU A 192 -12.83 16.14 5.08
C LEU A 192 -12.58 15.65 6.51
N HIS A 193 -12.59 16.55 7.49
CA HIS A 193 -12.30 16.25 8.89
C HIS A 193 -13.58 16.13 9.75
N LYS A 194 -14.65 15.54 9.20
CA LYS A 194 -15.92 15.33 9.94
C LYS A 194 -15.80 14.30 11.08
N ASP A 195 -14.77 13.47 11.03
CA ASP A 195 -14.50 12.32 11.89
C ASP A 195 -13.63 12.67 13.12
N LEU A 196 -13.32 13.96 13.30
CA LEU A 196 -12.71 14.43 14.54
C LEU A 196 -13.65 14.20 15.73
N SER A 197 -13.12 13.55 16.76
CA SER A 197 -13.89 13.12 17.93
C SER A 197 -13.37 13.66 19.26
N LYS A 198 -12.08 14.05 19.33
CA LYS A 198 -11.41 14.41 20.57
C LYS A 198 -10.36 15.49 20.38
N ILE A 199 -10.31 16.44 21.31
CA ILE A 199 -9.18 17.36 21.50
C ILE A 199 -8.44 16.91 22.75
N VAL A 200 -7.13 16.72 22.64
CA VAL A 200 -6.27 16.35 23.78
C VAL A 200 -5.41 17.55 24.15
N ILE A 201 -5.46 17.96 25.42
CA ILE A 201 -4.69 19.08 25.99
C ILE A 201 -3.96 18.56 27.23
N GLY A 202 -2.65 18.34 27.10
CA GLY A 202 -1.88 17.61 28.13
C GLY A 202 -2.45 16.21 28.31
N ASP A 203 -2.75 15.83 29.55
CA ASP A 203 -3.34 14.53 29.87
C ASP A 203 -4.89 14.51 29.80
N ASN A 204 -5.52 15.64 29.46
CA ASN A 204 -6.97 15.77 29.41
C ASN A 204 -7.51 15.58 28.00
N SER A 205 -8.54 14.75 27.84
CA SER A 205 -9.26 14.52 26.59
C SER A 205 -10.65 15.12 26.65
N TYR A 206 -10.99 15.94 25.67
CA TYR A 206 -12.29 16.59 25.52
C TYR A 206 -12.97 16.04 24.28
N ASN A 207 -14.14 15.42 24.45
CA ASN A 207 -14.93 14.98 23.30
C ASN A 207 -15.49 16.21 22.57
N PHE A 208 -15.43 16.17 21.25
CA PHE A 208 -16.11 17.12 20.39
C PHE A 208 -16.47 16.41 19.09
N SER A 209 -17.50 16.90 18.41
CA SER A 209 -17.86 16.39 17.09
C SER A 209 -18.28 17.55 16.21
N VAL A 210 -18.16 17.37 14.90
CA VAL A 210 -18.81 18.27 13.94
C VAL A 210 -20.33 18.11 14.08
N ASN A 211 -21.08 19.21 14.06
CA ASN A 211 -22.54 19.19 14.13
C ASN A 211 -23.18 18.61 12.86
N ASP A 212 -24.46 18.22 12.93
CA ASP A 212 -25.16 17.58 11.81
C ASP A 212 -25.17 18.45 10.54
N THR A 213 -25.20 19.77 10.71
CA THR A 213 -25.17 20.76 9.61
C THR A 213 -23.77 20.98 9.03
N GLN A 214 -22.73 20.35 9.58
CA GLN A 214 -21.34 20.45 9.18
C GLN A 214 -20.84 21.90 9.02
N ASN A 215 -21.25 22.76 9.94
CA ASN A 215 -20.88 24.18 9.96
C ASN A 215 -20.38 24.66 11.33
N GLY A 216 -20.22 23.74 12.29
CA GLY A 216 -19.74 24.03 13.63
C GLY A 216 -19.47 22.75 14.42
N PHE A 217 -19.17 22.91 15.71
CA PHE A 217 -18.93 21.79 16.62
C PHE A 217 -20.05 21.66 17.63
N THR A 218 -20.34 20.42 18.02
CA THR A 218 -21.19 20.12 19.18
C THR A 218 -20.34 20.33 20.43
N PRO A 219 -20.66 21.33 21.28
CA PRO A 219 -19.89 21.59 22.48
C PRO A 219 -20.02 20.42 23.47
N PRO A 220 -18.98 20.15 24.29
CA PRO A 220 -19.11 19.20 25.39
C PRO A 220 -20.22 19.66 26.35
N PRO A 221 -20.95 18.73 26.97
CA PRO A 221 -21.98 19.08 27.95
C PRO A 221 -21.38 19.94 29.07
N PRO A 222 -22.12 20.93 29.59
CA PRO A 222 -21.62 21.77 30.67
C PRO A 222 -21.23 20.90 31.86
N LEU A 223 -20.00 21.09 32.34
CA LEU A 223 -19.57 20.49 33.60
C LEU A 223 -20.34 21.21 34.72
N PHE A 224 -21.32 20.53 35.31
CA PHE A 224 -21.95 20.98 36.55
C PHE A 224 -20.90 20.85 37.66
N TYR A 225 -20.37 21.98 38.10
CA TYR A 225 -19.55 22.11 39.31
C TYR A 225 -20.42 22.49 40.50
#